data_AF-A0A1J3EJ87-F1
#
_entry.id   AF-A0A1J3EJ87-F1
#
_cell.length_a   1.000
_cell.length_b   1.000
_cell.length_c   1.000
_cell.angle_alpha   90.00
_cell.angle_beta   90.00
_cell.angle_gamma   90.00
#
_symmetry.space_group_name_H-M   'P 1'
#
loop_
_entity.id
_entity.type
_entity.pdbx_description
1 polymer ?
#
loop_
_entity_poly.entity_id
_entity_poly.type
_entity_poly.pdbx_seq_one_letter_code
_entity_poly.pdbx_strand_id
1 'polypeptide(L)'
;DNGKDQEMDVRSVVEAVSADHSFGAPLYVVESMCMRCGENGTTRFLLTLIPHFRKVLLSAFECPHCGERNNEVQFAGEIQTRGCSYHLE
;
A
#
# COMPACT_ATOMS: atom_id res chain seq x y z
N ASP A 1 -14.30 21.94 19.56
CA ASP A 1 -13.61 22.17 18.28
C ASP A 1 -13.35 20.80 17.66
N ASN A 2 -13.79 20.63 16.43
CA ASN A 2 -14.17 19.36 15.82
C ASN A 2 -12.94 18.67 15.19
N GLY A 3 -12.25 17.84 15.97
CA GLY A 3 -11.24 16.89 15.48
C GLY A 3 -11.92 15.74 14.74
N LYS A 4 -12.18 15.93 13.44
CA LYS A 4 -12.44 14.81 12.53
C LYS A 4 -11.09 14.39 11.99
N ASP A 5 -10.47 13.41 12.64
CA ASP A 5 -9.45 12.60 12.01
C ASP A 5 -10.08 12.03 10.73
N GLN A 6 -9.51 12.40 9.58
CA GLN A 6 -9.93 11.85 8.31
C GLN A 6 -9.46 10.39 8.26
N GLU A 7 -10.25 9.48 8.82
CA GLU A 7 -10.17 8.06 8.48
C GLU A 7 -10.49 7.92 6.99
N MET A 8 -9.46 7.80 6.16
CA MET A 8 -9.63 7.37 4.78
C MET A 8 -10.00 5.89 4.79
N ASP A 9 -11.27 5.59 4.56
CA ASP A 9 -11.76 4.24 4.42
C ASP A 9 -11.10 3.55 3.21
N VAL A 10 -10.27 2.55 3.49
CA VAL A 10 -9.58 1.75 2.48
C VAL A 10 -10.59 1.06 1.54
N ARG A 11 -11.83 0.76 2.02
CA ARG A 11 -12.88 0.20 1.15
C ARG A 11 -13.36 1.17 0.08
N SER A 12 -13.51 2.46 0.40
CA SER A 12 -13.88 3.48 -0.58
C SER A 12 -12.86 3.57 -1.73
N VAL A 13 -11.57 3.46 -1.41
CA VAL A 13 -10.50 3.39 -2.43
C VAL A 13 -10.61 2.12 -3.28
N VAL A 14 -10.96 0.99 -2.67
CA VAL A 14 -11.09 -0.32 -3.34
C VAL A 14 -12.22 -0.33 -4.38
N GLU A 15 -13.32 0.37 -4.13
CA GLU A 15 -14.43 0.50 -5.08
C GLU A 15 -14.06 1.37 -6.28
N ALA A 16 -13.32 2.47 -6.07
CA ALA A 16 -12.86 3.33 -7.17
C ALA A 16 -11.92 2.62 -8.15
N VAL A 17 -11.07 1.69 -7.69
CA VAL A 17 -10.17 0.91 -8.58
C VAL A 17 -10.88 -0.15 -9.41
N SER A 18 -12.17 -0.42 -9.19
CA SER A 18 -12.90 -1.52 -9.85
C SER A 18 -13.66 -1.09 -11.10
N ALA A 19 -13.78 0.21 -11.38
CA ALA A 19 -14.57 0.73 -12.50
C ALA A 19 -13.77 0.89 -13.81
N ASP A 20 -12.46 1.12 -13.74
CA ASP A 20 -11.69 1.51 -14.92
C ASP A 20 -10.44 0.63 -15.05
N HIS A 21 -10.38 -0.17 -16.11
CA HIS A 21 -9.18 -0.89 -16.55
C HIS A 21 -8.13 0.07 -17.15
N SER A 22 -8.09 1.31 -16.67
CA SER A 22 -7.20 2.37 -17.09
C SER A 22 -5.96 2.37 -16.19
N PHE A 23 -4.80 2.44 -16.83
CA PHE A 23 -3.45 2.32 -16.28
C PHE A 23 -3.09 3.50 -15.34
N GLY A 24 -3.78 3.63 -14.21
CA GLY A 24 -3.68 4.77 -13.32
C GLY A 24 -4.18 4.46 -11.92
N ALA A 25 -3.65 3.41 -11.29
CA ALA A 25 -3.89 3.19 -9.87
C ALA A 25 -3.42 4.44 -9.09
N PRO A 26 -4.29 5.07 -8.29
CA PRO A 26 -3.93 6.27 -7.56
C PRO A 26 -2.76 5.95 -6.61
N LEU A 27 -1.64 6.65 -6.79
CA LEU A 27 -0.51 6.63 -5.87
C LEU A 27 -0.87 7.51 -4.67
N TYR A 28 -1.00 6.90 -3.50
CA TYR A 28 -1.23 7.63 -2.26
C TYR A 28 0.10 7.95 -1.60
N VAL A 29 0.32 9.20 -1.24
CA VAL A 29 1.57 9.66 -0.61
C VAL A 29 1.24 10.22 0.76
N VAL A 30 1.87 9.69 1.79
CA VAL A 30 1.61 10.05 3.20
C VAL A 30 2.93 10.30 3.91
N GLU A 31 2.95 11.32 4.77
CA GLU A 31 4.07 11.57 5.69
C GLU A 31 4.04 10.57 6.85
N SER A 32 5.18 10.00 7.21
CA SER A 32 5.26 8.89 8.15
C SER A 32 6.56 8.92 8.94
N MET A 33 6.52 8.54 10.22
CA MET A 33 7.69 8.54 11.09
C MET A 33 8.71 7.48 10.66
N CYS A 34 9.99 7.86 10.56
CA CYS A 34 11.09 6.93 10.33
C CYS A 34 11.40 6.14 11.61
N MET A 35 11.28 4.82 11.55
CA MET A 35 11.58 3.95 12.69
C MET A 35 13.08 3.86 13.03
N ARG A 36 13.97 4.38 12.16
CA ARG A 36 15.42 4.44 12.43
C ARG A 36 15.84 5.71 13.14
N CYS A 37 15.45 6.88 12.65
CA CYS A 37 15.94 8.17 13.17
C CYS A 37 14.86 9.03 13.85
N GLY A 38 13.60 8.60 13.87
CA GLY A 38 12.49 9.34 14.50
C GLY A 38 11.95 10.51 13.68
N GLU A 39 12.70 11.02 12.70
CA GLU A 39 12.26 12.07 11.78
C GLU A 39 11.22 11.59 10.77
N ASN A 40 10.46 12.50 10.17
CA ASN A 40 9.47 12.15 9.17
C ASN A 40 10.10 11.82 7.80
N GLY A 41 9.65 10.73 7.22
CA GLY A 41 9.87 10.36 5.82
C GLY A 41 8.56 10.31 5.06
N THR A 42 8.60 9.74 3.85
CA THR A 42 7.45 9.62 2.98
C THR A 42 7.15 8.15 2.71
N THR A 43 5.91 7.72 2.93
CA THR A 43 5.40 6.43 2.46
C THR A 43 4.51 6.63 1.24
N ARG A 44 4.79 5.88 0.19
CA ARG A 44 3.96 5.80 -1.02
C ARG A 44 3.23 4.47 -1.04
N PHE A 45 1.92 4.50 -1.24
CA PHE A 45 1.08 3.33 -1.36
C PHE A 45 0.56 3.19 -2.79
N LEU A 46 0.68 1.99 -3.33
CA LEU A 46 0.10 1.59 -4.61
C LEU A 46 -0.82 0.39 -4.37
N LEU A 47 -2.13 0.63 -4.42
CA LEU A 47 -3.13 -0.42 -4.37
C LEU A 47 -3.44 -0.87 -5.80
N THR A 48 -3.10 -2.11 -6.14
CA THR A 48 -3.26 -2.61 -7.50
C THR A 48 -3.81 -4.03 -7.53
N LEU A 49 -4.56 -4.33 -8.59
CA LEU A 49 -5.02 -5.68 -8.90
C LEU A 49 -4.10 -6.26 -9.98
N ILE A 50 -3.35 -7.30 -9.64
CA ILE A 50 -2.54 -8.02 -10.61
C ILE A 50 -3.40 -9.15 -11.20
N PRO A 51 -3.66 -9.16 -12.53
CA PRO A 51 -4.43 -10.22 -13.17
C PRO A 51 -3.85 -11.61 -12.86
N HIS A 52 -4.72 -12.58 -12.60
CA HIS A 52 -4.36 -13.96 -12.23
C HIS A 52 -3.56 -14.13 -10.93
N PHE A 53 -3.28 -13.04 -10.21
CA PHE A 53 -2.60 -13.10 -8.92
C PHE A 53 -3.59 -12.72 -7.83
N ARG A 54 -3.47 -11.53 -7.25
CA ARG A 54 -4.29 -11.02 -6.15
C ARG A 54 -4.31 -9.50 -6.18
N LYS A 55 -5.23 -8.92 -5.41
CA LYS A 55 -5.14 -7.50 -5.06
C LYS A 55 -4.03 -7.32 -4.03
N VAL A 56 -3.12 -6.42 -4.31
CA VAL A 56 -1.91 -6.17 -3.50
C VAL A 56 -1.81 -4.70 -3.15
N LEU A 57 -1.40 -4.43 -1.93
CA LEU A 57 -0.98 -3.11 -1.45
C LEU A 57 0.55 -3.11 -1.39
N LEU A 58 1.16 -2.29 -2.21
CA LEU A 58 2.59 -2.03 -2.17
C LEU A 58 2.82 -0.76 -1.36
N SER A 59 3.69 -0.82 -0.34
CA SER A 59 4.14 0.36 0.39
C SER A 59 5.64 0.56 0.17
N ALA A 60 6.04 1.80 -0.07
CA ALA A 60 7.42 2.19 -0.26
C ALA A 60 7.72 3.43 0.60
N PHE A 61 8.47 3.22 1.67
CA PHE A 61 8.95 4.24 2.58
C PHE A 61 10.35 4.72 2.19
N GLU A 62 10.57 6.03 2.25
CA GLU A 62 11.88 6.66 2.11
C GLU A 62 12.06 7.79 3.12
N CYS A 63 13.17 7.78 3.86
CA CYS A 63 13.56 8.85 4.78
C CYS A 63 14.65 9.72 4.16
N PRO A 64 14.43 11.03 3.95
CA PRO A 64 15.43 11.93 3.41
C PRO A 64 16.54 12.27 4.41
N HIS A 65 16.33 12.05 5.70
CA HIS A 65 17.27 12.44 6.77
C HIS A 65 18.37 11.41 6.99
N CYS A 66 18.02 10.13 7.06
CA CYS A 66 18.97 9.04 7.33
C CYS A 66 19.14 8.04 6.18
N GLY A 67 18.36 8.19 5.09
CA GLY A 67 18.41 7.31 3.92
C GLY A 67 17.74 5.95 4.10
N GLU A 68 17.05 5.72 5.23
CA GLU A 68 16.30 4.48 5.44
C GLU A 68 15.21 4.31 4.39
N ARG A 69 15.11 3.10 3.85
CA ARG A 69 14.11 2.72 2.85
C ARG A 69 13.50 1.38 3.21
N ASN A 70 12.17 1.28 3.14
CA ASN A 70 11.46 0.05 3.41
C ASN A 70 10.38 -0.18 2.34
N ASN A 71 10.38 -1.34 1.70
CA ASN A 71 9.37 -1.73 0.73
C ASN A 71 8.63 -2.96 1.25
N GLU A 72 7.31 -2.91 1.29
CA GLU A 72 6.47 -4.00 1.78
C GLU A 72 5.37 -4.33 0.76
N VAL A 73 5.05 -5.63 0.67
CA VAL A 73 3.94 -6.14 -0.13
C VAL A 73 2.94 -6.77 0.81
N GLN A 74 1.73 -6.22 0.84
CA GLN A 74 0.62 -6.75 1.61
C GLN A 74 -0.45 -7.28 0.67
N PHE A 75 -1.02 -8.45 0.99
CA PHE A 75 -2.15 -8.99 0.25
C PHE A 75 -3.43 -8.30 0.74
N ALA A 76 -4.08 -7.56 -0.15
CA ALA A 76 -5.32 -6.88 0.16
C ALA A 76 -6.50 -7.81 -0.16
N GLY A 77 -7.07 -8.47 0.85
CA GLY A 77 -8.21 -9.37 0.67
C GLY A 77 -8.31 -10.46 1.73
N GLU A 78 -9.17 -11.44 1.49
CA GLU A 78 -9.32 -12.58 2.40
C GLU A 78 -8.03 -13.40 2.51
N ILE A 79 -7.71 -13.80 3.74
CA ILE A 79 -6.63 -14.74 4.01
C ILE A 79 -6.93 -16.04 3.27
N GLN A 80 -5.94 -16.52 2.50
CA GLN A 80 -6.08 -17.77 1.77
C GLN A 80 -6.29 -18.94 2.74
N THR A 81 -7.17 -19.87 2.38
CA THR A 81 -7.44 -21.07 3.20
C THR A 81 -6.24 -22.01 3.29
N ARG A 82 -5.28 -21.88 2.38
CA ARG A 82 -4.07 -22.71 2.28
C ARG A 82 -2.85 -21.85 1.95
N GLY A 83 -1.67 -22.31 2.37
CA GLY A 83 -0.39 -21.74 1.91
C GLY A 83 -0.12 -22.07 0.44
N CYS A 84 0.75 -21.29 -0.21
CA CYS A 84 1.17 -21.50 -1.60
C CYS A 84 2.68 -21.70 -1.68
N SER A 85 3.14 -22.66 -2.50
CA SER A 85 4.55 -22.82 -2.89
C SER A 85 4.60 -22.89 -4.43
N TYR A 86 5.46 -22.09 -5.04
CA TYR A 86 5.60 -22.00 -6.49
C TYR A 86 6.96 -22.57 -6.91
N HIS A 87 6.96 -23.56 -7.82
CA HIS A 87 8.16 -24.08 -8.47
C HIS A 87 8.11 -23.74 -9.96
N LEU A 88 9.20 -23.15 -10.47
CA LEU A 88 9.38 -22.84 -11.89
C LEU A 88 10.50 -23.74 -12.44
N GLU A 89 10.27 -24.36 -13.61
CA GLU A 89 11.23 -25.18 -14.34
C GLU A 89 12.07 -24.35 -15.33
#